data_AF-A0A7S1ZUN2-F1
#
_entry.id   AF-A0A7S1ZUN2-F1
#
_cell.length_a   1.000
_cell.length_b   1.000
_cell.length_c   1.000
_cell.angle_alpha   90.00
_cell.angle_beta   90.00
_cell.angle_gamma   90.00
#
_symmetry.space_group_name_H-M   'P 1'
#
loop_
_entity.id
_entity.type
_entity.pdbx_description
1 polymer ?
#
loop_
_entity_poly.entity_id
_entity_poly.type
_entity_poly.pdbx_seq_one_letter_code
_entity_poly.pdbx_strand_id
1 'polypeptide(L)'
;RKVGVDAIMTKNKLREKEAKRVTDEAFADGGDVEILMKEATELVKIIRRYAATLERKQRDESGVYSDGKKVSEEDEADAARLGEMLESMGMASALSKKQAAGGGGKGVYYQTLARQLCDFLRHGNRLIEAGGMMTLTDVYCLFNRARGTNMIAPEDLLKALHWMKELN
;
A
#
# COMPACT_ATOMS: atom_id res chain seq x y z
N ARG A 1 -22.51 42.24 26.76
CA ARG A 1 -22.60 41.67 25.39
C ARG A 1 -21.52 42.34 24.54
N LYS A 2 -20.46 41.63 24.15
CA LYS A 2 -19.51 42.14 23.14
C LYS A 2 -20.18 42.03 21.78
N VAL A 3 -20.33 43.14 21.07
CA VAL A 3 -20.94 43.22 19.73
C VAL A 3 -19.98 43.91 18.77
N GLY A 4 -19.99 43.52 17.49
CA GLY A 4 -19.12 44.10 16.45
C GLY A 4 -17.74 43.45 16.33
N VAL A 5 -16.73 44.23 15.93
CA VAL A 5 -15.37 43.76 15.61
C VAL A 5 -14.71 43.03 16.79
N ASP A 6 -15.00 43.45 18.03
CA ASP A 6 -14.48 42.80 19.24
C ASP A 6 -15.03 41.37 19.44
N ALA A 7 -16.27 41.12 19.00
CA ALA A 7 -16.84 39.76 19.00
C ALA A 7 -16.20 38.88 17.91
N ILE A 8 -15.90 39.44 16.74
CA ILE A 8 -15.22 38.73 15.65
C ILE A 8 -13.78 38.38 16.05
N MET A 9 -13.05 39.32 16.65
CA MET A 9 -11.69 39.06 17.16
C MET A 9 -11.67 38.01 18.27
N THR A 10 -12.64 38.05 19.19
CA THR A 10 -12.75 37.05 20.25
C THR A 10 -13.05 35.66 19.67
N LYS A 11 -13.96 35.56 18.69
CA LYS A 11 -14.26 34.32 17.97
C LYS A 11 -13.06 33.77 17.20
N ASN A 12 -12.32 34.62 16.48
CA ASN A 12 -11.12 34.20 15.74
C ASN A 12 -10.03 33.70 16.70
N LYS A 13 -9.79 34.39 17.82
CA LYS A 13 -8.85 33.92 18.85
C LYS A 13 -9.26 32.59 19.45
N LEU A 14 -10.56 32.33 19.61
CA LEU A 14 -11.06 31.04 20.09
C LEU A 14 -10.76 29.92 19.09
N ARG A 15 -11.05 30.15 17.81
CA ARG A 15 -10.75 29.20 16.72
C ARG A 15 -9.26 28.92 16.58
N GLU A 16 -8.41 29.93 16.74
CA GLU A 16 -6.96 29.75 16.75
C GLU A 16 -6.49 28.90 17.93
N LYS A 17 -7.09 29.09 19.12
CA LYS A 17 -6.77 28.26 20.29
C LYS A 17 -7.23 26.82 20.10
N GLU A 18 -8.42 26.60 19.54
CA GLU A 18 -8.93 25.26 19.24
C GLU A 18 -8.07 24.57 18.19
N ALA A 19 -7.71 25.26 17.10
CA ALA A 19 -6.83 24.73 16.07
C ALA A 19 -5.46 24.35 16.64
N LYS A 20 -4.86 25.21 17.48
CA LYS A 20 -3.59 24.91 18.16
C LYS A 20 -3.72 23.69 19.07
N ARG A 21 -4.81 23.59 19.83
CA ARG A 21 -5.02 22.45 20.73
C ARG A 21 -5.11 21.13 19.95
N VAL A 22 -5.83 21.13 18.83
CA VAL A 22 -5.94 19.95 17.95
C VAL A 22 -4.60 19.61 17.31
N THR A 23 -3.81 20.59 16.90
CA THR A 23 -2.47 20.32 16.36
C THR A 23 -1.51 19.80 17.42
N ASP A 24 -1.60 20.30 18.64
CA ASP A 24 -0.76 19.85 19.75
C ASP A 24 -1.14 18.43 20.17
N GLU A 25 -2.43 18.11 20.25
CA GLU A 25 -2.92 16.75 20.55
C GLU A 25 -2.50 15.74 19.47
N ALA A 26 -2.53 16.13 18.20
CA ALA A 26 -2.13 15.26 17.09
C ALA A 26 -0.60 15.10 16.97
N PHE A 27 0.17 16.17 17.10
CA PHE A 27 1.59 16.21 16.67
C PHE A 27 2.60 16.59 17.75
N ALA A 28 2.19 16.98 18.96
CA ALA A 28 3.16 17.24 20.02
C ALA A 28 3.90 15.95 20.44
N ASP A 29 5.04 16.12 21.11
CA ASP A 29 5.78 15.00 21.70
C ASP A 29 4.88 14.26 22.72
N GLY A 30 4.69 12.96 22.51
CA GLY A 30 3.73 12.13 23.25
C GLY A 30 2.27 12.21 22.77
N GLY A 31 1.99 12.91 21.66
CA GLY A 31 0.66 12.98 21.03
C GLY A 31 0.27 11.72 20.26
N ASP A 32 -0.91 11.76 19.65
CA ASP A 32 -1.55 10.59 19.02
C ASP A 32 -0.70 9.94 17.93
N VAL A 33 0.05 10.74 17.14
CA VAL A 33 0.92 10.21 16.08
C VAL A 33 2.07 9.38 16.66
N GLU A 34 2.64 9.75 17.80
CA GLU A 34 3.75 9.00 18.39
C GLU A 34 3.25 7.67 19.00
N ILE A 35 2.05 7.68 19.60
CA ILE A 35 1.39 6.48 20.11
C ILE A 35 1.10 5.52 18.95
N LEU A 36 0.51 6.03 17.86
CA LEU A 36 0.24 5.25 16.66
C LEU A 36 1.54 4.67 16.07
N MET A 37 2.63 5.44 16.02
CA MET A 37 3.93 4.96 15.55
C MET A 37 4.48 3.86 16.46
N LYS A 38 4.35 3.97 17.78
CA LYS A 38 4.76 2.92 18.73
C LYS A 38 3.99 1.62 18.47
N GLU A 39 2.66 1.67 18.38
CA GLU A 39 1.84 0.49 18.08
C GLU A 39 2.17 -0.11 16.70
N ALA A 40 2.32 0.73 15.68
CA ALA A 40 2.70 0.29 14.34
C ALA A 40 4.08 -0.40 14.35
N THR A 41 5.05 0.08 15.13
CA THR A 41 6.36 -0.59 15.23
C THR A 41 6.28 -1.96 15.91
N GLU A 42 5.37 -2.15 16.86
CA GLU A 42 5.12 -3.45 17.49
C GLU A 42 4.50 -4.44 16.50
N LEU A 43 3.50 -3.99 15.75
CA LEU A 43 2.90 -4.78 14.67
C LEU A 43 3.96 -5.18 13.63
N VAL A 44 4.84 -4.26 13.22
CA VAL A 44 5.94 -4.57 12.29
C VAL A 44 6.90 -5.63 12.84
N LYS A 45 7.19 -5.63 14.15
CA LYS A 45 8.02 -6.68 14.77
C LYS A 45 7.34 -8.05 14.70
N ILE A 46 6.02 -8.11 14.92
CA ILE A 46 5.23 -9.34 14.81
C ILE A 46 5.27 -9.84 13.36
N ILE A 47 4.96 -8.96 12.39
CA ILE A 47 4.98 -9.28 10.95
C ILE A 47 6.34 -9.83 10.53
N ARG A 48 7.44 -9.22 10.98
CA ARG A 48 8.81 -9.71 10.67
C ARG A 48 9.09 -11.09 11.26
N ARG A 49 8.60 -11.38 12.47
CA ARG A 49 8.73 -12.72 13.08
C ARG A 49 7.97 -13.77 12.29
N TYR A 50 6.73 -13.48 11.90
CA TYR A 50 5.89 -14.40 11.11
C TYR A 50 6.41 -14.57 9.67
N ALA A 51 6.94 -13.51 9.05
CA ALA A 51 7.59 -13.62 7.75
C ALA A 51 8.82 -14.54 7.82
N ALA A 52 9.63 -14.43 8.88
CA ALA A 52 10.80 -15.29 9.07
C ALA A 52 10.44 -16.75 9.35
N THR A 53 9.33 -17.05 10.03
CA THR A 53 8.84 -18.43 10.20
C THR A 53 8.33 -19.01 8.88
N LEU A 54 7.65 -18.19 8.07
CA LEU A 54 7.21 -18.59 6.72
C LEU A 54 8.40 -18.90 5.80
N GLU A 55 9.46 -18.08 5.83
CA GLU A 55 10.70 -18.31 5.05
C GLU A 55 11.53 -19.52 5.52
N ARG A 56 11.41 -19.93 6.78
CA ARG A 56 12.03 -21.17 7.27
C ARG A 56 11.26 -22.38 6.74
N LYS A 57 9.93 -22.33 6.78
CA LYS A 57 9.06 -23.39 6.24
C LYS A 57 9.22 -23.62 4.73
N GLN A 58 9.34 -22.57 3.90
CA GLN A 58 9.63 -22.73 2.46
C GLN A 58 10.98 -23.41 2.19
N ARG A 59 11.97 -23.22 3.08
CA ARG A 59 13.25 -23.93 2.99
C ARG A 59 13.12 -25.39 3.42
N ASP A 60 12.27 -25.68 4.40
CA ASP A 60 12.02 -27.05 4.86
C ASP A 60 11.27 -27.89 3.79
N GLU A 61 10.35 -27.29 3.01
CA GLU A 61 9.71 -27.95 1.85
C GLU A 61 10.69 -28.26 0.71
N SER A 62 11.82 -27.54 0.61
CA SER A 62 12.86 -27.80 -0.39
C SER A 62 13.88 -28.90 -0.01
N GLY A 63 13.68 -29.58 1.13
CA GLY A 63 14.32 -30.87 1.43
C GLY A 63 15.79 -30.84 1.87
N VAL A 64 16.24 -29.81 2.59
CA VAL A 64 17.65 -29.71 3.05
C VAL A 64 17.72 -29.50 4.57
N TYR A 65 18.01 -30.61 5.27
CA TYR A 65 18.25 -30.78 6.72
C TYR A 65 17.03 -30.76 7.66
N SER A 66 16.75 -31.95 8.21
CA SER A 66 15.82 -32.23 9.31
C SER A 66 16.51 -31.99 10.65
N ASP A 67 16.31 -30.81 11.25
CA ASP A 67 16.26 -30.66 12.71
C ASP A 67 15.59 -29.32 13.08
N GLY A 68 14.29 -29.34 13.38
CA GLY A 68 13.59 -28.14 13.82
C GLY A 68 12.07 -28.16 13.62
N LYS A 69 11.34 -28.46 14.69
CA LYS A 69 9.92 -28.17 14.97
C LYS A 69 9.00 -28.00 13.73
N LYS A 70 8.18 -29.03 13.43
CA LYS A 70 7.05 -28.93 12.51
C LYS A 70 6.19 -27.71 12.84
N VAL A 71 6.04 -26.80 11.89
CA VAL A 71 5.07 -25.70 11.94
C VAL A 71 3.67 -26.32 11.86
N SER A 72 2.75 -25.92 12.74
CA SER A 72 1.39 -26.50 12.77
C SER A 72 0.58 -26.05 11.55
N GLU A 73 -0.46 -26.81 11.18
CA GLU A 73 -1.42 -26.41 10.13
C GLU A 73 -2.17 -25.11 10.50
N GLU A 74 -2.33 -24.86 11.81
CA GLU A 74 -2.93 -23.63 12.34
C GLU A 74 -2.06 -22.40 12.06
N ASP A 75 -0.74 -22.51 12.26
CA ASP A 75 0.23 -21.44 11.96
C ASP A 75 0.24 -21.07 10.47
N GLU A 76 -0.13 -22.00 9.58
CA GLU A 76 -0.22 -21.77 8.14
C GLU A 76 -1.47 -20.98 7.74
N ALA A 77 -2.63 -21.37 8.28
CA ALA A 77 -3.87 -20.63 8.07
C ALA A 77 -3.75 -19.19 8.58
N ASP A 78 -3.07 -19.01 9.73
CA ASP A 78 -2.88 -17.70 10.33
C ASP A 78 -1.86 -16.84 9.57
N ALA A 79 -0.80 -17.44 9.01
CA ALA A 79 0.14 -16.72 8.14
C ALA A 79 -0.49 -16.28 6.82
N ALA A 80 -1.36 -17.09 6.22
CA ALA A 80 -2.09 -16.75 5.00
C ALA A 80 -3.09 -15.60 5.24
N ARG A 81 -3.87 -15.69 6.33
CA ARG A 81 -4.78 -14.63 6.77
C ARG A 81 -4.05 -13.32 7.07
N LEU A 82 -2.87 -13.41 7.70
CA LEU A 82 -2.04 -12.24 7.94
C LEU A 82 -1.55 -11.62 6.63
N GLY A 83 -1.17 -12.43 5.63
CA GLY A 83 -0.82 -11.95 4.29
C GLY A 83 -1.94 -11.15 3.62
N GLU A 84 -3.15 -11.68 3.63
CA GLU A 84 -4.35 -11.01 3.08
C GLU A 84 -4.68 -9.71 3.84
N MET A 85 -4.60 -9.75 5.18
CA MET A 85 -4.81 -8.57 6.02
C MET A 85 -3.77 -7.48 5.74
N LEU A 86 -2.50 -7.83 5.54
CA LEU A 86 -1.44 -6.88 5.22
C LEU A 86 -1.55 -6.30 3.80
N GLU A 87 -2.08 -7.09 2.86
CA GLU A 87 -2.39 -6.65 1.51
C GLU A 87 -3.53 -5.63 1.51
N SER A 88 -4.61 -5.91 2.23
CA SER A 88 -5.73 -4.96 2.40
C SER A 88 -5.33 -3.67 3.12
N MET A 89 -4.36 -3.74 4.05
CA MET A 89 -3.79 -2.56 4.73
C MET A 89 -2.78 -1.78 3.87
N GLY A 90 -2.45 -2.23 2.66
CA GLY A 90 -1.47 -1.56 1.79
C GLY A 90 -0.01 -1.70 2.26
N MET A 91 0.27 -2.58 3.23
CA MET A 91 1.61 -2.84 3.77
C MET A 91 2.37 -3.94 3.01
N ALA A 92 1.99 -4.18 1.75
CA ALA A 92 2.59 -5.19 0.87
C ALA A 92 4.11 -4.98 0.63
N SER A 93 4.65 -3.79 0.91
CA SER A 93 6.09 -3.51 0.83
C SER A 93 6.88 -4.04 2.03
N ALA A 94 6.28 -4.13 3.24
CA ALA A 94 6.95 -4.56 4.47
C ALA A 94 7.30 -6.07 4.47
N LEU A 95 6.54 -6.88 3.73
CA LEU A 95 6.82 -8.30 3.48
C LEU A 95 7.82 -8.55 2.33
N SER A 96 8.22 -7.52 1.59
CA SER A 96 8.75 -7.70 0.25
C SER A 96 10.19 -7.25 0.05
N LYS A 97 11.08 -7.68 0.95
CA LYS A 97 12.50 -7.80 0.58
C LYS A 97 12.83 -9.13 -0.12
N LYS A 98 12.01 -10.18 0.07
CA LYS A 98 12.27 -11.49 -0.57
C LYS A 98 11.07 -12.13 -1.29
N GLN A 99 9.82 -11.75 -1.01
CA GLN A 99 8.68 -12.10 -1.88
C GLN A 99 8.69 -11.37 -3.24
N ALA A 100 9.59 -10.40 -3.43
CA ALA A 100 9.94 -9.87 -4.75
C ALA A 100 10.82 -10.83 -5.58
N ALA A 101 11.34 -11.91 -4.97
CA ALA A 101 12.25 -12.86 -5.61
C ALA A 101 11.62 -14.24 -5.89
N GLY A 102 10.34 -14.48 -5.60
CA GLY A 102 9.71 -15.77 -5.85
C GLY A 102 8.19 -15.78 -5.71
N GLY A 103 7.50 -15.80 -6.86
CA GLY A 103 6.15 -16.28 -7.17
C GLY A 103 5.05 -16.22 -6.11
N GLY A 104 4.00 -15.41 -6.33
CA GLY A 104 2.75 -15.51 -5.57
C GLY A 104 1.87 -14.26 -5.70
N GLY A 105 1.87 -13.39 -4.68
CA GLY A 105 0.90 -12.28 -4.58
C GLY A 105 1.19 -11.05 -5.44
N LYS A 106 2.46 -10.58 -5.52
CA LYS A 106 2.79 -9.36 -6.27
C LYS A 106 2.63 -9.51 -7.78
N GLY A 107 2.87 -10.70 -8.31
CA GLY A 107 2.66 -10.99 -9.73
C GLY A 107 1.20 -10.83 -10.12
N VAL A 108 0.27 -11.32 -9.29
CA VAL A 108 -1.17 -11.25 -9.54
C VAL A 108 -1.67 -9.80 -9.53
N TYR A 109 -1.20 -8.96 -8.60
CA TYR A 109 -1.52 -7.53 -8.59
C TYR A 109 -1.07 -6.84 -9.88
N TYR A 110 0.22 -6.95 -10.23
CA TYR A 110 0.75 -6.28 -11.42
C TYR A 110 0.17 -6.87 -12.72
N GLN A 111 -0.13 -8.16 -12.76
CA GLN A 111 -0.83 -8.82 -13.87
C GLN A 111 -2.26 -8.29 -14.05
N THR A 112 -3.00 -8.14 -12.95
CA THR A 112 -4.37 -7.60 -13.00
C THR A 112 -4.35 -6.13 -13.41
N LEU A 113 -3.39 -5.37 -12.89
CA LEU A 113 -3.16 -3.97 -13.25
C LEU A 113 -2.79 -3.80 -14.73
N ALA A 114 -1.92 -4.66 -15.24
CA ALA A 114 -1.55 -4.69 -16.66
C ALA A 114 -2.77 -4.96 -17.55
N ARG A 115 -3.61 -5.94 -17.19
CA ARG A 115 -4.84 -6.24 -17.94
C ARG A 115 -5.82 -5.06 -17.93
N GLN A 116 -6.05 -4.45 -16.78
CA GLN A 116 -6.89 -3.25 -16.66
C GLN A 116 -6.37 -2.08 -17.50
N LEU A 117 -5.05 -1.90 -17.56
CA LEU A 117 -4.42 -0.87 -18.38
C LEU A 117 -4.62 -1.15 -19.88
N CYS A 118 -4.44 -2.39 -20.32
CA CYS A 118 -4.73 -2.81 -21.70
C CYS A 118 -6.18 -2.53 -22.07
N ASP A 119 -7.11 -2.96 -21.22
CA ASP A 119 -8.54 -2.78 -21.44
C ASP A 119 -8.89 -1.29 -21.50
N PHE A 120 -8.34 -0.47 -20.60
CA PHE A 120 -8.54 0.98 -20.62
C PHE A 120 -8.07 1.64 -21.92
N LEU A 121 -6.89 1.27 -22.41
CA LEU A 121 -6.32 1.84 -23.65
C LEU A 121 -7.10 1.39 -24.89
N ARG A 122 -7.69 0.18 -24.86
CA ARG A 122 -8.48 -0.39 -25.97
C ARG A 122 -9.95 0.08 -25.97
N HIS A 123 -10.61 0.10 -24.81
CA HIS A 123 -12.06 0.30 -24.70
C HIS A 123 -12.52 1.69 -25.16
N GLY A 124 -11.63 2.69 -25.11
CA GLY A 124 -11.94 4.04 -25.58
C GLY A 124 -11.29 4.42 -26.90
N ASN A 125 -10.72 3.48 -27.67
CA ASN A 125 -9.85 3.77 -28.82
C ASN A 125 -8.77 4.83 -28.54
N ARG A 126 -8.43 5.06 -27.27
CA ARG A 126 -7.58 6.19 -26.84
C ARG A 126 -6.19 6.11 -27.45
N LEU A 127 -5.69 4.88 -27.60
CA LEU A 127 -4.42 4.63 -28.26
C LEU A 127 -4.49 4.89 -29.77
N ILE A 128 -5.61 4.57 -30.41
CA ILE A 128 -5.83 4.78 -31.85
C ILE A 128 -6.03 6.26 -32.15
N GLU A 129 -6.83 6.96 -31.35
CA GLU A 129 -7.03 8.42 -31.43
C GLU A 129 -5.73 9.19 -31.20
N ALA A 130 -4.83 8.67 -30.35
CA ALA A 130 -3.49 9.22 -30.14
C ALA A 130 -2.48 8.88 -31.27
N GLY A 131 -2.89 8.20 -32.34
CA GLY A 131 -2.00 7.85 -33.46
C GLY A 131 -1.20 6.56 -33.27
N GLY A 132 -1.63 5.66 -32.39
CA GLY A 132 -1.04 4.33 -32.18
C GLY A 132 0.14 4.30 -31.22
N MET A 133 0.59 5.44 -30.71
CA MET A 133 1.65 5.56 -29.71
C MET A 133 1.31 6.63 -28.69
N MET A 134 1.72 6.43 -27.44
CA MET A 134 1.46 7.37 -26.36
C MET A 134 2.65 7.39 -25.41
N THR A 135 2.96 8.57 -24.86
CA THR A 135 4.03 8.66 -23.86
C THR A 135 3.58 8.01 -22.55
N LEU A 136 4.53 7.46 -21.80
CA LEU A 136 4.24 6.84 -20.51
C LEU A 136 3.60 7.83 -19.52
N THR A 137 4.04 9.09 -19.56
CA THR A 137 3.49 10.17 -18.74
C THR A 137 2.04 10.47 -19.08
N ASP A 138 1.68 10.49 -20.36
CA ASP A 138 0.29 10.73 -20.79
C ASP A 138 -0.61 9.56 -20.35
N VAL A 139 -0.13 8.32 -20.50
CA VAL A 139 -0.85 7.12 -20.04
C VAL A 139 -1.08 7.19 -18.53
N TYR A 140 -0.05 7.53 -17.73
CA TYR A 140 -0.17 7.68 -16.28
C TYR A 140 -1.25 8.70 -15.89
N CYS A 141 -1.18 9.88 -16.48
CA CYS A 141 -2.12 10.96 -16.22
C CYS A 141 -3.55 10.59 -16.65
N LEU A 142 -3.73 10.01 -17.85
CA LEU A 142 -5.04 9.62 -18.37
C LEU A 142 -5.67 8.52 -17.52
N PHE A 143 -4.88 7.52 -17.12
CA PHE A 143 -5.35 6.39 -16.35
C PHE A 143 -5.75 6.80 -14.92
N ASN A 144 -4.92 7.58 -14.22
CA ASN A 144 -5.26 8.09 -12.90
C ASN A 144 -6.41 9.09 -12.93
N ARG A 145 -6.52 9.90 -13.99
CA ARG A 145 -7.65 10.82 -14.18
C ARG A 145 -8.97 10.07 -14.39
N ALA A 146 -8.94 8.93 -15.10
CA ALA A 146 -10.12 8.11 -15.32
C ALA A 146 -10.55 7.33 -14.07
N ARG A 147 -9.60 6.94 -13.20
CA ARG A 147 -9.91 6.21 -11.95
C ARG A 147 -10.58 7.09 -10.89
N GLY A 148 -10.17 8.35 -10.75
CA GLY A 148 -10.74 9.30 -9.79
C GLY A 148 -10.42 9.01 -8.31
N THR A 149 -10.40 7.74 -7.90
CA THR A 149 -9.98 7.26 -6.58
C THR A 149 -9.01 6.07 -6.72
N ASN A 150 -8.23 5.77 -5.67
CA ASN A 150 -7.22 4.69 -5.68
C ASN A 150 -6.19 4.84 -6.82
N MET A 151 -5.52 5.99 -6.85
CA MET A 151 -4.49 6.30 -7.86
C MET A 151 -3.31 5.34 -7.77
N ILE A 152 -2.71 5.04 -8.92
CA ILE A 152 -1.50 4.23 -8.99
C ILE A 152 -0.28 5.12 -8.81
N ALA A 153 0.73 4.62 -8.11
CA ALA A 153 2.08 5.18 -8.09
C ALA A 153 2.79 4.99 -9.47
N PRO A 154 3.67 5.91 -9.89
CA PRO A 154 4.41 5.78 -11.15
C PRO A 154 5.21 4.47 -11.27
N GLU A 155 5.77 4.00 -10.16
CA GLU A 155 6.59 2.79 -10.10
C GLU A 155 5.75 1.52 -10.35
N ASP A 156 4.50 1.53 -9.90
CA ASP A 156 3.60 0.39 -10.09
C ASP A 156 3.05 0.33 -11.51
N LEU A 157 2.85 1.48 -12.16
CA LEU A 157 2.58 1.54 -13.60
C LEU A 157 3.74 0.95 -14.41
N LEU A 158 4.98 1.32 -14.07
CA LEU A 158 6.17 0.77 -14.73
C LEU A 158 6.25 -0.74 -14.57
N LYS A 159 6.06 -1.27 -13.37
CA LYS A 159 6.06 -2.73 -13.13
C LYS A 159 4.95 -3.41 -13.91
N ALA A 160 3.72 -2.88 -13.89
CA ALA A 160 2.62 -3.43 -14.67
C ALA A 160 2.93 -3.51 -16.16
N LEU A 161 3.62 -2.52 -16.73
CA LEU A 161 4.05 -2.55 -18.13
C LEU A 161 5.11 -3.62 -18.41
N HIS A 162 6.02 -3.90 -17.47
CA HIS A 162 6.96 -5.02 -17.62
C HIS A 162 6.21 -6.36 -17.64
N TRP A 163 5.22 -6.52 -16.75
CA TRP A 163 4.34 -7.71 -16.74
C TRP A 163 3.48 -7.81 -18.00
N MET A 164 3.03 -6.69 -18.57
CA MET A 164 2.27 -6.67 -19.83
C MET A 164 3.04 -7.31 -20.98
N LYS A 165 4.37 -7.15 -21.02
CA LYS A 165 5.24 -7.78 -22.03
C LYS A 165 5.29 -9.31 -21.88
N GLU A 166 5.18 -9.82 -20.67
CA GLU A 166 5.23 -11.26 -20.36
C GLU A 166 3.87 -11.97 -20.53
N LEU A 167 2.78 -11.20 -20.62
CA LEU A 167 1.41 -11.70 -20.77
C LEU A 167 1.01 -11.97 -22.24
N ASN A 168 1.95 -11.79 -23.18
CA ASN A 168 1.76 -11.91 -24.61
C ASN A 168 2.73 -12.94 -25.19
#